data_AF-A0A956U9T2-F1
#
_entry.id   AF-A0A956U9T2-F1
#
_cell.length_a   1.000
_cell.length_b   1.000
_cell.length_c   1.000
_cell.angle_alpha   90.00
_cell.angle_beta   90.00
_cell.angle_gamma   90.00
#
_symmetry.space_group_name_H-M   'P 1'
#
loop_
_entity.id
_entity.type
_entity.pdbx_description
1 polymer ?
#
loop_
_entity_poly.entity_id
_entity_poly.type
_entity_poly.pdbx_seq_one_letter_code
_entity_poly.pdbx_strand_id
1 'polypeptide(L)'
;MNPREEELKRATTLLEEGRHEKCLEVLRQCWLKNPEDAKTVELLSRLMKDADQEELSNSLKALTGNKSAESSDDHLDLEKAPEKVFEAGYKLIDIREFELAEMLLKKASAMAPDDPTVHYELGFAMMSQAKYAQAARHFELVRKIEEDFDTVLNLSACYSLARDFKKSKELIKRLEKLAVTDEEKYEYQHREFVLKRQEQLKKKTVLTKRDWLYILYGSILLFDPEEEDDDGQPKAERKSTESYKKIASTMMILKGLLEGLRLAPEAVEFYSPTSRPLSAVLARLFDLPLGHYQGPDRPDHALLLMDWAPEIIGPHKTFVPNDKNRSLFCYGLPASMPLPLIPDIVGHFDDHIVLPWKGESRATLDDSDTEKDPEEVIPEILERAFNLESDPDILKIIHESISYYVDKREYLVLHNSEHFPHRPEYSAEVPGHIRRKAE
;
A
#
# COMPACT_ATOMS: atom_id res chain seq x y z
N MET A 1 -29.19 24.42 14.70
CA MET A 1 -29.14 23.78 13.38
C MET A 1 -28.90 22.30 13.61
N ASN A 2 -29.51 21.42 12.79
CA ASN A 2 -29.28 19.98 12.90
C ASN A 2 -27.84 19.67 12.46
N PRO A 3 -26.99 18.99 13.26
CA PRO A 3 -25.61 18.68 12.89
C PRO A 3 -25.48 18.01 11.51
N ARG A 4 -26.46 17.17 11.14
CA ARG A 4 -26.56 16.54 9.82
C ARG A 4 -26.70 17.56 8.68
N GLU A 5 -27.53 18.58 8.86
CA GLU A 5 -27.74 19.62 7.83
C GLU A 5 -26.49 20.49 7.65
N GLU A 6 -25.73 20.71 8.73
CA GLU A 6 -24.47 21.45 8.70
C GLU A 6 -23.38 20.67 7.95
N GLU A 7 -23.25 19.36 8.21
CA GLU A 7 -22.33 18.48 7.47
C GLU A 7 -22.67 18.42 5.97
N LEU A 8 -23.95 18.29 5.60
CA LEU A 8 -24.38 18.29 4.19
C LEU A 8 -24.19 19.65 3.49
N LYS A 9 -24.40 20.75 4.22
CA LYS A 9 -24.10 22.09 3.69
C LYS A 9 -22.60 22.25 3.45
N ARG A 10 -21.76 21.79 4.37
CA ARG A 10 -20.29 21.79 4.21
C ARG A 10 -19.87 20.95 3.00
N ALA A 11 -20.42 19.74 2.85
CA ALA A 11 -20.14 18.90 1.68
C ALA A 11 -20.55 19.58 0.37
N THR A 12 -21.71 20.25 0.34
CA THR A 12 -22.19 20.99 -0.84
C THR A 12 -21.21 22.11 -1.22
N THR A 13 -20.73 22.90 -0.26
CA THR A 13 -19.72 23.94 -0.50
C THR A 13 -18.41 23.35 -1.01
N LEU A 14 -17.93 22.24 -0.43
CA LEU A 14 -16.70 21.57 -0.90
C LEU A 14 -16.85 21.05 -2.35
N LEU A 15 -18.03 20.54 -2.72
CA LEU A 15 -18.32 20.13 -4.08
C LEU A 15 -18.30 21.33 -5.05
N GLU A 16 -18.96 22.42 -4.70
CA GLU A 16 -18.99 23.64 -5.51
C GLU A 16 -17.59 24.27 -5.68
N GLU A 17 -16.71 24.09 -4.70
CA GLU A 17 -15.30 24.49 -4.75
C GLU A 17 -14.40 23.50 -5.53
N GLY A 18 -14.93 22.39 -6.05
CA GLY A 18 -14.16 21.35 -6.75
C GLY A 18 -13.25 20.51 -5.84
N ARG A 19 -13.47 20.56 -4.52
CA ARG A 19 -12.63 19.87 -3.53
C ARG A 19 -13.12 18.44 -3.30
N HIS A 20 -13.02 17.62 -4.34
CA HIS A 20 -13.67 16.30 -4.40
C HIS A 20 -13.28 15.35 -3.26
N GLU A 21 -11.99 15.22 -2.94
CA GLU A 21 -11.52 14.33 -1.87
C GLU A 21 -12.09 14.70 -0.51
N LYS A 22 -12.07 16.00 -0.16
CA LYS A 22 -12.63 16.48 1.12
C LYS A 22 -14.14 16.37 1.15
N CYS A 23 -14.79 16.57 0.01
CA CYS A 23 -16.24 16.35 -0.11
C CYS A 23 -16.59 14.88 0.15
N LEU A 24 -15.85 13.96 -0.48
CA LEU A 24 -16.03 12.51 -0.32
C LEU A 24 -15.84 12.09 1.14
N GLU A 25 -14.81 12.60 1.81
CA GLU A 25 -14.55 12.31 3.22
C GLU A 25 -15.74 12.71 4.12
N VAL A 26 -16.29 13.91 3.93
CA VAL A 26 -17.47 14.38 4.70
C VAL A 26 -18.70 13.52 4.39
N LEU A 27 -18.98 13.24 3.12
CA LEU A 27 -20.14 12.45 2.70
C LEU A 27 -20.07 11.00 3.17
N ARG A 28 -18.88 10.39 3.14
CA ARG A 28 -18.62 9.05 3.68
C ARG A 28 -19.03 8.97 5.15
N GLN A 29 -18.57 9.93 5.96
CA GLN A 29 -18.92 9.99 7.38
C GLN A 29 -20.43 10.19 7.59
N CYS A 30 -21.07 11.03 6.78
CA CYS A 30 -22.52 11.24 6.84
C CYS A 30 -23.29 9.94 6.57
N TRP A 31 -22.90 9.22 5.50
CA TRP A 31 -23.63 8.04 5.06
C TRP A 31 -23.43 6.85 5.99
N LEU A 32 -22.22 6.65 6.52
CA LEU A 32 -21.95 5.61 7.51
C LEU A 32 -22.76 5.80 8.79
N LYS A 33 -23.01 7.06 9.21
CA LYS A 33 -23.86 7.36 10.38
C LYS A 33 -25.34 7.13 10.10
N ASN A 34 -25.79 7.42 8.88
CA ASN A 34 -27.20 7.30 8.46
C ASN A 34 -27.32 6.60 7.09
N PRO A 35 -27.28 5.24 7.05
CA PRO A 35 -27.24 4.48 5.79
C PRO A 35 -28.44 4.71 4.87
N GLU A 36 -29.57 5.14 5.45
CA GLU A 36 -30.84 5.37 4.76
C GLU A 36 -31.08 6.85 4.41
N ASP A 37 -30.07 7.72 4.55
CA ASP A 37 -30.18 9.14 4.18
C ASP A 37 -30.12 9.36 2.65
N ALA A 38 -31.28 9.60 2.04
CA ALA A 38 -31.38 9.86 0.61
C ALA A 38 -30.61 11.12 0.17
N LYS A 39 -30.56 12.18 1.00
CA LYS A 39 -29.87 13.45 0.66
C LYS A 39 -28.37 13.26 0.55
N THR A 40 -27.80 12.44 1.45
CA THR A 40 -26.36 12.12 1.39
C THR A 40 -26.04 11.36 0.11
N VAL A 41 -26.86 10.36 -0.25
CA VAL A 41 -26.68 9.56 -1.48
C VAL A 41 -26.87 10.40 -2.74
N GLU A 42 -27.85 11.32 -2.77
CA GLU A 42 -28.04 12.26 -3.88
C GLU A 42 -26.81 13.17 -4.07
N LEU A 43 -26.24 13.70 -2.98
CA LEU A 43 -25.06 14.56 -3.05
C LEU A 43 -23.79 13.78 -3.43
N LEU A 44 -23.64 12.54 -2.93
CA LEU A 44 -22.56 11.65 -3.32
C LEU A 44 -22.66 11.28 -4.80
N SER A 45 -23.85 10.99 -5.31
CA SER A 45 -24.06 10.74 -6.74
C SER A 45 -23.64 11.93 -7.62
N ARG A 46 -23.91 13.16 -7.16
CA ARG A 46 -23.45 14.39 -7.85
C ARG A 46 -21.92 14.49 -7.82
N LEU A 47 -21.29 14.28 -6.66
CA LEU A 47 -19.84 14.26 -6.54
C LEU A 47 -19.21 13.22 -7.48
N MET A 48 -19.76 12.00 -7.54
CA MET A 48 -19.26 10.96 -8.43
C MET A 48 -19.39 11.34 -9.90
N LYS A 49 -20.48 12.04 -10.28
CA LYS A 49 -20.62 12.58 -11.63
C LYS A 49 -19.55 13.64 -11.95
N ASP A 50 -19.30 14.56 -11.02
CA ASP A 50 -18.31 15.64 -11.21
C ASP A 50 -16.87 15.10 -11.20
N ALA A 51 -16.65 13.92 -10.62
CA ALA A 51 -15.38 13.19 -10.63
C ALA A 51 -15.26 12.14 -11.76
N ASP A 52 -16.12 12.23 -12.80
CA ASP A 52 -16.16 11.32 -13.95
C ASP A 52 -16.39 9.82 -13.62
N GLN A 53 -16.98 9.53 -12.46
CA GLN A 53 -17.39 8.19 -12.02
C GLN A 53 -18.87 7.95 -12.39
N GLU A 54 -19.19 7.92 -13.69
CA GLU A 54 -20.57 7.88 -14.19
C GLU A 54 -21.34 6.62 -13.75
N GLU A 55 -20.71 5.44 -13.78
CA GLU A 55 -21.36 4.18 -13.40
C GLU A 55 -21.82 4.23 -11.95
N LEU A 56 -20.92 4.59 -11.02
CA LEU A 56 -21.27 4.75 -9.61
C LEU A 56 -22.29 5.86 -9.39
N SER A 57 -22.18 7.00 -10.11
CA SER A 57 -23.20 8.05 -10.04
C SER A 57 -24.60 7.52 -10.39
N ASN A 58 -24.69 6.67 -11.42
CA ASN A 58 -25.95 6.08 -11.87
C ASN A 58 -26.49 5.05 -10.88
N SER A 59 -25.65 4.15 -10.36
CA SER A 59 -26.06 3.18 -9.33
C SER A 59 -26.56 3.87 -8.06
N LEU A 60 -25.89 4.96 -7.62
CA LEU A 60 -26.33 5.78 -6.49
C LEU A 60 -27.67 6.50 -6.76
N LYS A 61 -27.92 7.00 -7.97
CA LYS A 61 -29.25 7.55 -8.35
C LYS A 61 -30.33 6.47 -8.37
N ALA A 62 -29.98 5.26 -8.79
CA ALA A 62 -30.94 4.16 -8.83
C ALA A 62 -31.43 3.80 -7.42
N LEU A 63 -30.55 3.91 -6.40
CA LEU A 63 -30.91 3.76 -4.99
C LEU A 63 -31.92 4.82 -4.52
N THR A 64 -31.72 6.08 -4.90
CA THR A 64 -32.59 7.19 -4.46
C THR A 64 -33.97 7.14 -5.09
N GLY A 65 -34.17 6.40 -6.17
CA GLY A 65 -35.48 6.13 -6.77
C GLY A 65 -36.41 5.25 -5.91
N ASN A 66 -35.90 4.62 -4.85
CA ASN A 66 -36.64 3.74 -3.95
C ASN A 66 -36.85 4.39 -2.57
N LYS A 67 -37.44 5.59 -2.55
CA LYS A 67 -37.80 6.28 -1.31
C LYS A 67 -38.95 5.55 -0.60
N SER A 68 -38.92 5.49 0.72
CA SER A 68 -40.02 4.90 1.49
C SER A 68 -41.30 5.72 1.31
N ALA A 69 -42.43 5.08 1.00
CA ALA A 69 -43.71 5.77 0.83
C ALA A 69 -44.31 6.31 2.15
N GLU A 70 -43.76 5.89 3.30
CA GLU A 70 -44.37 6.07 4.64
C GLU A 70 -43.57 7.02 5.56
N SER A 71 -42.42 7.54 5.12
CA SER A 71 -41.64 8.51 5.89
C SER A 71 -41.25 9.72 5.02
N SER A 72 -40.81 10.81 5.67
CA SER A 72 -40.34 12.04 5.00
C SER A 72 -39.46 11.71 3.78
N ASP A 73 -39.55 12.51 2.71
CA ASP A 73 -38.96 12.37 1.36
C ASP A 73 -37.41 12.18 1.29
N ASP A 74 -36.77 11.94 2.43
CA ASP A 74 -35.33 11.85 2.67
C ASP A 74 -34.86 10.44 3.14
N HIS A 75 -35.75 9.43 3.23
CA HIS A 75 -35.40 8.08 3.72
C HIS A 75 -35.45 7.01 2.62
N LEU A 76 -34.35 6.28 2.46
CA LEU A 76 -34.22 5.16 1.53
C LEU A 76 -34.83 3.88 2.10
N ASP A 77 -35.52 3.12 1.26
CA ASP A 77 -35.94 1.76 1.58
C ASP A 77 -35.00 0.77 0.88
N LEU A 78 -33.87 0.48 1.53
CA LEU A 78 -32.81 -0.36 0.97
C LEU A 78 -33.23 -1.84 0.86
N GLU A 79 -34.21 -2.28 1.65
CA GLU A 79 -34.67 -3.67 1.66
C GLU A 79 -35.51 -4.02 0.42
N LYS A 80 -36.17 -3.03 -0.19
CA LYS A 80 -36.94 -3.22 -1.42
C LYS A 80 -36.12 -3.18 -2.71
N ALA A 81 -34.79 -3.14 -2.60
CA ALA A 81 -33.89 -2.90 -3.72
C ALA A 81 -32.58 -3.70 -3.69
N PRO A 82 -32.61 -5.02 -3.43
CA PRO A 82 -31.40 -5.82 -3.21
C PRO A 82 -30.37 -5.71 -4.33
N GLU A 83 -30.82 -5.81 -5.59
CA GLU A 83 -29.95 -5.71 -6.76
C GLU A 83 -29.23 -4.36 -6.84
N LYS A 84 -29.94 -3.26 -6.58
CA LYS A 84 -29.38 -1.91 -6.61
C LYS A 84 -28.43 -1.64 -5.43
N VAL A 85 -28.74 -2.20 -4.26
CA VAL A 85 -27.88 -2.12 -3.07
C VAL A 85 -26.57 -2.85 -3.31
N PHE A 86 -26.64 -4.06 -3.88
CA PHE A 86 -25.47 -4.81 -4.30
C PHE A 86 -24.66 -4.04 -5.35
N GLU A 87 -25.30 -3.55 -6.42
CA GLU A 87 -24.61 -2.84 -7.51
C GLU A 87 -23.87 -1.60 -7.00
N ALA A 88 -24.51 -0.78 -6.16
CA ALA A 88 -23.85 0.38 -5.55
C ALA A 88 -22.70 -0.04 -4.62
N GLY A 89 -22.89 -1.10 -3.82
CA GLY A 89 -21.85 -1.66 -2.95
C GLY A 89 -20.63 -2.15 -3.74
N TYR A 90 -20.87 -2.87 -4.84
CA TYR A 90 -19.85 -3.34 -5.77
C TYR A 90 -19.09 -2.17 -6.41
N LYS A 91 -19.79 -1.15 -6.92
CA LYS A 91 -19.15 0.03 -7.52
C LYS A 91 -18.34 0.88 -6.53
N LEU A 92 -18.65 0.81 -5.24
CA LEU A 92 -17.83 1.44 -4.20
C LEU A 92 -16.49 0.71 -3.99
N ILE A 93 -16.40 -0.58 -4.31
CA ILE A 93 -15.12 -1.31 -4.30
C ILE A 93 -14.17 -0.76 -5.37
N ASP A 94 -14.68 -0.47 -6.58
CA ASP A 94 -13.89 0.06 -7.71
C ASP A 94 -13.16 1.37 -7.35
N ILE A 95 -13.79 2.21 -6.52
CA ILE A 95 -13.21 3.48 -6.05
C ILE A 95 -12.58 3.39 -4.66
N ARG A 96 -12.38 2.17 -4.13
CA ARG A 96 -11.75 1.88 -2.83
C ARG A 96 -12.48 2.46 -1.61
N GLU A 97 -13.79 2.70 -1.72
CA GLU A 97 -14.66 3.12 -0.62
C GLU A 97 -15.16 1.90 0.17
N PHE A 98 -14.23 1.15 0.74
CA PHE A 98 -14.49 -0.19 1.30
C PHE A 98 -15.44 -0.17 2.51
N GLU A 99 -15.44 0.88 3.32
CA GLU A 99 -16.37 1.02 4.44
C GLU A 99 -17.82 1.18 3.96
N LEU A 100 -18.03 2.00 2.93
CA LEU A 100 -19.36 2.17 2.33
C LEU A 100 -19.79 0.90 1.58
N ALA A 101 -18.86 0.26 0.87
CA ALA A 101 -19.10 -1.02 0.21
C ALA A 101 -19.54 -2.09 1.24
N GLU A 102 -18.80 -2.27 2.34
CA GLU A 102 -19.15 -3.22 3.40
C GLU A 102 -20.54 -2.93 4.00
N MET A 103 -20.87 -1.66 4.23
CA MET A 103 -22.17 -1.26 4.76
C MET A 103 -23.32 -1.71 3.84
N LEU A 104 -23.22 -1.47 2.53
CA LEU A 104 -24.25 -1.87 1.56
C LEU A 104 -24.26 -3.38 1.33
N LEU A 105 -23.10 -4.00 1.16
CA LEU A 105 -22.97 -5.44 0.92
C LEU A 105 -23.43 -6.26 2.13
N LYS A 106 -23.32 -5.74 3.37
CA LYS A 106 -23.96 -6.34 4.54
C LYS A 106 -25.48 -6.37 4.40
N LYS A 107 -26.10 -5.27 3.96
CA LYS A 107 -27.55 -5.24 3.70
C LYS A 107 -27.92 -6.21 2.57
N ALA A 108 -27.15 -6.24 1.47
CA ALA A 108 -27.33 -7.21 0.39
C ALA A 108 -27.27 -8.65 0.90
N SER A 109 -26.29 -8.98 1.75
CA SER A 109 -26.14 -10.34 2.30
C SER A 109 -27.30 -10.77 3.20
N ALA A 110 -27.98 -9.82 3.85
CA ALA A 110 -29.17 -10.12 4.65
C ALA A 110 -30.38 -10.46 3.77
N MET A 111 -30.47 -9.86 2.58
CA MET A 111 -31.53 -10.11 1.60
C MET A 111 -31.28 -11.36 0.75
N ALA A 112 -30.00 -11.69 0.50
CA ALA A 112 -29.57 -12.83 -0.28
C ALA A 112 -28.49 -13.64 0.47
N PRO A 113 -28.87 -14.40 1.53
CA PRO A 113 -27.92 -15.06 2.44
C PRO A 113 -27.17 -16.26 1.83
N ASP A 114 -27.62 -16.77 0.68
CA ASP A 114 -27.00 -17.91 0.00
C ASP A 114 -26.30 -17.49 -1.32
N ASP A 115 -26.21 -16.18 -1.60
CA ASP A 115 -25.59 -15.67 -2.81
C ASP A 115 -24.05 -15.60 -2.67
N PRO A 116 -23.28 -16.44 -3.41
CA PRO A 116 -21.82 -16.45 -3.33
C PRO A 116 -21.20 -15.14 -3.81
N THR A 117 -21.79 -14.45 -4.78
CA THR A 117 -21.25 -13.19 -5.31
C THR A 117 -21.30 -12.11 -4.25
N VAL A 118 -22.42 -11.98 -3.53
CA VAL A 118 -22.54 -11.02 -2.40
C VAL A 118 -21.51 -11.32 -1.31
N HIS A 119 -21.30 -12.59 -0.98
CA HIS A 119 -20.30 -12.98 0.01
C HIS A 119 -18.86 -12.76 -0.46
N TYR A 120 -18.56 -12.98 -1.72
CA TYR A 120 -17.24 -12.72 -2.29
C TYR A 120 -16.89 -11.23 -2.16
N GLU A 121 -17.78 -10.34 -2.64
CA GLU A 121 -17.56 -8.90 -2.58
C GLU A 121 -17.49 -8.37 -1.15
N LEU A 122 -18.34 -8.88 -0.25
CA LEU A 122 -18.29 -8.51 1.16
C LEU A 122 -16.99 -8.98 1.83
N GLY A 123 -16.52 -10.18 1.47
CA GLY A 123 -15.23 -10.71 1.89
C GLY A 123 -14.08 -9.83 1.42
N PHE A 124 -14.10 -9.42 0.16
CA PHE A 124 -13.11 -8.54 -0.45
C PHE A 124 -13.08 -7.16 0.23
N ALA A 125 -14.23 -6.50 0.37
CA ALA A 125 -14.34 -5.21 1.06
C ALA A 125 -13.82 -5.27 2.52
N MET A 126 -14.08 -6.37 3.23
CA MET A 126 -13.53 -6.59 4.58
C MET A 126 -12.02 -6.86 4.57
N MET A 127 -11.52 -7.62 3.59
CA MET A 127 -10.09 -7.91 3.45
C MET A 127 -9.29 -6.62 3.24
N SER A 128 -9.77 -5.74 2.36
CA SER A 128 -9.16 -4.43 2.07
C SER A 128 -9.14 -3.47 3.26
N GLN A 129 -10.01 -3.68 4.25
CA GLN A 129 -10.01 -2.97 5.53
C GLN A 129 -9.18 -3.68 6.63
N ALA A 130 -8.35 -4.65 6.25
CA ALA A 130 -7.59 -5.52 7.16
C ALA A 130 -8.44 -6.33 8.16
N LYS A 131 -9.74 -6.53 7.89
CA LYS A 131 -10.65 -7.35 8.70
C LYS A 131 -10.54 -8.84 8.31
N TYR A 132 -9.32 -9.35 8.21
CA TYR A 132 -9.00 -10.66 7.61
C TYR A 132 -9.78 -11.84 8.19
N ALA A 133 -9.97 -11.89 9.51
CA ALA A 133 -10.71 -12.97 10.15
C ALA A 133 -12.22 -12.95 9.83
N GLN A 134 -12.79 -11.78 9.52
CA GLN A 134 -14.18 -11.63 9.10
C GLN A 134 -14.31 -11.92 7.61
N ALA A 135 -13.40 -11.37 6.79
CA ALA A 135 -13.30 -11.66 5.36
C ALA A 135 -13.20 -13.17 5.08
N ALA A 136 -12.34 -13.88 5.81
CA ALA A 136 -12.18 -15.32 5.69
C ALA A 136 -13.49 -16.09 5.90
N ARG A 137 -14.40 -15.63 6.78
CA ARG A 137 -15.69 -16.31 6.99
C ARG A 137 -16.57 -16.23 5.75
N HIS A 138 -16.55 -15.09 5.06
CA HIS A 138 -17.33 -14.90 3.84
C HIS A 138 -16.74 -15.68 2.67
N PHE A 139 -15.43 -15.66 2.48
CA PHE A 139 -14.78 -16.51 1.46
C PHE A 139 -14.98 -18.01 1.71
N GLU A 140 -15.08 -18.47 2.97
CA GLU A 140 -15.45 -19.86 3.28
C GLU A 140 -16.91 -20.21 2.93
N LEU A 141 -17.82 -19.22 2.84
CA LEU A 141 -19.16 -19.45 2.32
C LEU A 141 -19.12 -19.61 0.81
N VAL A 142 -18.38 -18.76 0.11
CA VAL A 142 -18.16 -18.86 -1.35
C VAL A 142 -17.55 -20.20 -1.70
N ARG A 143 -16.46 -20.58 -1.03
CA ARG A 143 -15.71 -21.83 -1.26
C ARG A 143 -16.56 -23.10 -1.13
N LYS A 144 -17.63 -23.08 -0.32
CA LYS A 144 -18.55 -24.23 -0.19
C LYS A 144 -19.44 -24.43 -1.41
N ILE A 145 -19.69 -23.36 -2.16
CA ILE A 145 -20.53 -23.36 -3.36
C ILE A 145 -19.63 -23.62 -4.57
N GLU A 146 -18.57 -22.82 -4.72
CA GLU A 146 -17.59 -22.91 -5.80
C GLU A 146 -16.18 -22.76 -5.24
N GLU A 147 -15.31 -23.73 -5.54
CA GLU A 147 -13.90 -23.70 -5.14
C GLU A 147 -13.02 -23.38 -6.35
N ASP A 148 -13.04 -22.10 -6.75
CA ASP A 148 -12.16 -21.54 -7.78
C ASP A 148 -10.82 -21.06 -7.20
N PHE A 149 -9.90 -20.66 -8.10
CA PHE A 149 -8.57 -20.20 -7.72
C PHE A 149 -8.60 -18.90 -6.90
N ASP A 150 -9.36 -17.90 -7.33
CA ASP A 150 -9.39 -16.55 -6.75
C ASP A 150 -9.96 -16.53 -5.33
N THR A 151 -11.06 -17.26 -5.11
CA THR A 151 -11.67 -17.47 -3.80
C THR A 151 -10.69 -18.13 -2.84
N VAL A 152 -9.97 -19.16 -3.29
CA VAL A 152 -8.96 -19.84 -2.47
C VAL A 152 -7.74 -18.93 -2.25
N LEU A 153 -7.38 -18.09 -3.23
CA LEU A 153 -6.26 -17.15 -3.14
C LEU A 153 -6.53 -16.11 -2.06
N ASN A 154 -7.67 -15.44 -2.14
CA ASN A 154 -8.10 -14.44 -1.17
C ASN A 154 -8.28 -15.02 0.23
N LEU A 155 -8.85 -16.23 0.34
CA LEU A 155 -8.97 -16.92 1.62
C LEU A 155 -7.60 -17.27 2.22
N SER A 156 -6.64 -17.72 1.39
CA SER A 156 -5.28 -18.02 1.82
C SER A 156 -4.54 -16.77 2.30
N ALA A 157 -4.73 -15.63 1.61
CA ALA A 157 -4.18 -14.33 1.99
C ALA A 157 -4.76 -13.88 3.33
N CYS A 158 -6.08 -13.96 3.50
CA CYS A 158 -6.75 -13.65 4.76
C CYS A 158 -6.20 -14.47 5.94
N TYR A 159 -6.04 -15.79 5.79
CA TYR A 159 -5.49 -16.61 6.87
C TYR A 159 -4.01 -16.35 7.13
N SER A 160 -3.22 -16.03 6.09
CA SER A 160 -1.82 -15.64 6.23
C SER A 160 -1.70 -14.33 7.02
N LEU A 161 -2.48 -13.32 6.67
CA LEU A 161 -2.51 -12.02 7.34
C LEU A 161 -3.11 -12.10 8.76
N ALA A 162 -4.07 -12.99 8.99
CA ALA A 162 -4.57 -13.34 10.32
C ALA A 162 -3.61 -14.24 11.13
N ARG A 163 -2.49 -14.68 10.54
CA ARG A 163 -1.48 -15.58 11.13
C ARG A 163 -2.04 -16.95 11.55
N ASP A 164 -3.08 -17.44 10.88
CA ASP A 164 -3.56 -18.81 10.98
C ASP A 164 -2.76 -19.70 10.02
N PHE A 165 -1.54 -20.06 10.45
CA PHE A 165 -0.57 -20.84 9.67
C PHE A 165 -1.12 -22.18 9.19
N LYS A 166 -1.96 -22.82 10.01
CA LYS A 166 -2.48 -24.15 9.69
C LYS A 166 -3.41 -24.06 8.48
N LYS A 167 -4.36 -23.13 8.50
CA LYS A 167 -5.31 -22.95 7.41
C LYS A 167 -4.66 -22.34 6.18
N SER A 168 -3.76 -21.36 6.34
CA SER A 168 -2.98 -20.80 5.23
C SER A 168 -2.23 -21.90 4.48
N LYS A 169 -1.50 -22.76 5.18
CA LYS A 169 -0.76 -23.89 4.57
C LYS A 169 -1.65 -24.91 3.88
N GLU A 170 -2.84 -25.16 4.41
CA GLU A 170 -3.82 -26.05 3.78
C GLU A 170 -4.31 -25.49 2.45
N LEU A 171 -4.64 -24.19 2.42
CA LEU A 171 -5.16 -23.53 1.22
C LEU A 171 -4.08 -23.30 0.16
N ILE A 172 -2.83 -23.03 0.55
CA ILE A 172 -1.72 -22.94 -0.41
C ILE A 172 -1.53 -24.27 -1.16
N LYS A 173 -1.70 -25.41 -0.49
CA LYS A 173 -1.72 -26.73 -1.16
C LYS A 173 -2.94 -26.93 -2.07
N ARG A 174 -4.02 -26.20 -1.82
CA ARG A 174 -5.20 -26.22 -2.68
C ARG A 174 -4.96 -25.35 -3.92
N LEU A 175 -4.37 -24.16 -3.76
CA LEU A 175 -3.94 -23.28 -4.86
C LEU A 175 -3.02 -24.01 -5.84
N GLU A 176 -2.04 -24.77 -5.35
CA GLU A 176 -1.16 -25.58 -6.20
C GLU A 176 -1.93 -26.49 -7.17
N LYS A 177 -3.06 -27.04 -6.72
CA LYS A 177 -3.90 -27.94 -7.53
C LYS A 177 -4.87 -27.21 -8.45
N LEU A 178 -5.20 -25.96 -8.12
CA LEU A 178 -6.12 -25.12 -8.89
C LEU A 178 -5.38 -24.30 -9.94
N ALA A 179 -4.10 -24.01 -9.74
CA ALA A 179 -3.27 -23.23 -10.65
C ALA A 179 -3.06 -23.95 -11.99
N VAL A 180 -3.66 -23.41 -13.05
CA VAL A 180 -3.55 -23.90 -14.43
C VAL A 180 -2.71 -22.95 -15.27
N THR A 181 -2.96 -21.64 -15.18
CA THR A 181 -2.25 -20.61 -15.93
C THR A 181 -0.88 -20.31 -15.32
N ASP A 182 0.00 -19.66 -16.07
CA ASP A 182 1.30 -19.26 -15.53
C ASP A 182 1.17 -18.15 -14.49
N GLU A 183 0.20 -17.25 -14.65
CA GLU A 183 -0.16 -16.23 -13.65
C GLU A 183 -0.59 -16.86 -12.33
N GLU A 184 -1.52 -17.82 -12.37
CA GLU A 184 -1.97 -18.54 -11.16
C GLU A 184 -0.83 -19.33 -10.49
N LYS A 185 0.09 -19.89 -11.28
CA LYS A 185 1.28 -20.57 -10.74
C LYS A 185 2.22 -19.57 -10.07
N TYR A 186 2.39 -18.37 -10.62
CA TYR A 186 3.18 -17.32 -9.99
C TYR A 186 2.55 -16.86 -8.67
N GLU A 187 1.24 -16.66 -8.64
CA GLU A 187 0.50 -16.31 -7.42
C GLU A 187 0.63 -17.39 -6.35
N TYR A 188 0.44 -18.66 -6.72
CA TYR A 188 0.67 -19.79 -5.83
C TYR A 188 2.09 -19.79 -5.25
N GLN A 189 3.12 -19.66 -6.11
CA GLN A 189 4.52 -19.61 -5.69
C GLN A 189 4.80 -18.43 -4.75
N HIS A 190 4.23 -17.27 -5.05
CA HIS A 190 4.29 -16.10 -4.18
C HIS A 190 3.74 -16.43 -2.79
N ARG A 191 2.53 -16.99 -2.69
CA ARG A 191 1.93 -17.38 -1.39
C ARG A 191 2.76 -18.43 -0.65
N GLU A 192 3.39 -19.37 -1.36
CA GLU A 192 4.31 -20.34 -0.76
C GLU A 192 5.50 -19.66 -0.08
N PHE A 193 6.09 -18.64 -0.73
CA PHE A 193 7.17 -17.84 -0.15
C PHE A 193 6.71 -16.94 0.98
N VAL A 194 5.51 -16.34 0.89
CA VAL A 194 4.91 -15.59 2.01
C VAL A 194 4.85 -16.48 3.25
N LEU A 195 4.39 -17.72 3.12
CA LEU A 195 4.36 -18.67 4.22
C LEU A 195 5.77 -18.99 4.75
N LYS A 196 6.75 -19.28 3.87
CA LYS A 196 8.15 -19.55 4.28
C LYS A 196 8.77 -18.37 5.05
N ARG A 197 8.54 -17.14 4.59
CA ARG A 197 9.01 -15.92 5.26
C ARG A 197 8.33 -15.74 6.61
N GLN A 198 7.03 -15.98 6.68
CA GLN A 198 6.28 -15.93 7.93
C GLN A 198 6.75 -16.98 8.95
N GLU A 199 7.14 -18.18 8.50
CA GLU A 199 7.73 -19.22 9.35
C GLU A 199 9.05 -18.80 9.98
N GLN A 200 9.86 -17.95 9.31
CA GLN A 200 11.09 -17.37 9.89
C GLN A 200 10.81 -16.45 11.08
N LEU A 201 9.59 -15.90 11.16
CA LEU A 201 9.16 -14.96 12.19
C LEU A 201 8.13 -15.56 13.15
N LYS A 202 7.89 -16.88 13.10
CA LYS A 202 6.85 -17.56 13.91
C LYS A 202 6.97 -17.37 15.42
N LYS A 203 8.19 -17.09 15.92
CA LYS A 203 8.45 -16.83 17.34
C LYS A 203 8.08 -15.42 17.78
N LYS A 204 7.94 -14.46 16.86
CA LYS A 204 7.55 -13.09 17.18
C LYS A 204 6.06 -13.03 17.52
N THR A 205 5.73 -12.40 18.64
CA THR A 205 4.33 -12.22 19.07
C THR A 205 3.68 -11.04 18.36
N VAL A 206 4.42 -9.95 18.17
CA VAL A 206 4.03 -8.76 17.41
C VAL A 206 4.94 -8.65 16.18
N LEU A 207 4.34 -8.34 15.04
CA LEU A 207 5.04 -8.11 13.78
C LEU A 207 5.01 -6.62 13.48
N THR A 208 6.17 -6.04 13.16
CA THR A 208 6.31 -4.64 12.77
C THR A 208 6.03 -4.45 11.27
N LYS A 209 6.06 -3.21 10.78
CA LYS A 209 5.89 -2.96 9.33
C LYS A 209 7.07 -3.54 8.54
N ARG A 210 8.29 -3.49 9.09
CA ARG A 210 9.45 -4.21 8.55
C ARG A 210 9.20 -5.71 8.42
N ASP A 211 8.60 -6.33 9.43
CA ASP A 211 8.26 -7.76 9.40
C ASP A 211 7.27 -8.07 8.27
N TRP A 212 6.23 -7.25 8.10
CA TRP A 212 5.21 -7.46 7.08
C TRP A 212 5.69 -7.19 5.66
N LEU A 213 6.50 -6.17 5.43
CA LEU A 213 7.13 -5.95 4.12
C LEU A 213 8.03 -7.12 3.73
N TYR A 214 8.80 -7.64 4.68
CA TYR A 214 9.55 -8.87 4.47
C TYR A 214 8.61 -10.05 4.18
N ILE A 215 7.60 -10.31 4.99
CA ILE A 215 6.69 -11.46 4.84
C ILE A 215 5.98 -11.44 3.49
N LEU A 216 5.30 -10.35 3.17
CA LEU A 216 4.47 -10.25 1.98
C LEU A 216 5.33 -10.18 0.72
N TYR A 217 6.39 -9.39 0.74
CA TYR A 217 7.06 -8.99 -0.49
C TYR A 217 8.51 -9.46 -0.60
N GLY A 218 9.17 -9.78 0.52
CA GLY A 218 10.60 -10.09 0.52
C GLY A 218 11.47 -8.87 0.26
N SER A 219 10.93 -7.68 0.53
CA SER A 219 11.63 -6.41 0.44
C SER A 219 12.33 -6.08 1.76
N ILE A 220 13.41 -5.31 1.65
CA ILE A 220 14.12 -4.76 2.79
C ILE A 220 13.52 -3.39 3.13
N LEU A 221 13.14 -3.17 4.39
CA LEU A 221 12.87 -1.83 4.94
C LEU A 221 14.02 -1.37 5.84
N LEU A 222 14.66 -0.25 5.48
CA LEU A 222 15.79 0.32 6.22
C LEU A 222 15.35 0.89 7.58
N PHE A 223 14.32 1.74 7.59
CA PHE A 223 13.76 2.30 8.82
C PHE A 223 12.38 1.73 9.09
N ASP A 224 12.20 1.09 10.25
CA ASP A 224 10.85 0.87 10.77
C ASP A 224 10.30 2.25 11.17
N PRO A 225 9.13 2.69 10.70
CA PRO A 225 8.53 3.91 11.21
C PRO A 225 8.31 3.75 12.71
N GLU A 226 8.82 4.70 13.50
CA GLU A 226 8.54 4.74 14.93
C GLU A 226 7.02 4.82 15.12
N GLU A 227 6.45 3.88 15.87
CA GLU A 227 5.06 3.97 16.28
C GLU A 227 4.94 4.92 17.45
N GLU A 228 4.15 5.97 17.22
CA GLU A 228 3.49 6.81 18.23
C GLU A 228 4.45 7.56 19.17
N ASP A 229 4.00 8.69 19.70
CA ASP A 229 4.61 9.24 20.91
C ASP A 229 4.26 8.35 22.12
N ASP A 230 4.88 8.59 23.28
CA ASP A 230 4.63 7.82 24.52
C ASP A 230 3.14 7.74 24.93
N ASP A 231 2.28 8.58 24.33
CA ASP A 231 0.83 8.69 24.57
C ASP A 231 -0.03 7.88 23.58
N GLY A 232 0.59 7.13 22.66
CA GLY A 232 -0.13 6.29 21.69
C GLY A 232 -0.90 7.10 20.65
N GLN A 233 -0.49 8.35 20.38
CA GLN A 233 -1.01 9.12 19.26
C GLN A 233 -0.07 8.98 18.06
N PRO A 234 -0.61 8.87 16.83
CA PRO A 234 0.20 9.04 15.64
C PRO A 234 0.94 10.37 15.78
N LYS A 235 2.28 10.37 15.66
CA LYS A 235 3.04 11.63 15.55
C LYS A 235 2.37 12.40 14.42
N ALA A 236 1.69 13.49 14.77
CA ALA A 236 0.80 14.22 13.86
C ALA A 236 1.41 14.30 12.47
N GLU A 237 0.61 14.03 11.42
CA GLU A 237 0.94 14.13 9.99
C GLU A 237 1.76 15.38 9.69
N ARG A 238 3.07 15.33 9.95
CA ARG A 238 3.97 16.43 9.68
C ARG A 238 4.36 16.20 8.24
N LYS A 239 3.62 16.84 7.35
CA LYS A 239 4.16 17.29 6.06
C LYS A 239 5.36 18.17 6.36
N SER A 240 6.50 17.53 6.58
CA SER A 240 7.77 18.21 6.81
C SER A 240 8.72 17.72 5.76
N THR A 241 9.23 18.68 5.00
CA THR A 241 10.36 18.48 4.10
C THR A 241 11.48 17.74 4.82
N GLU A 242 12.01 16.73 4.16
CA GLU A 242 13.01 15.86 4.75
C GLU A 242 14.32 16.59 5.05
N SER A 243 14.98 16.30 6.16
CA SER A 243 16.26 16.92 6.50
C SER A 243 17.44 16.26 5.75
N TYR A 244 18.45 17.05 5.38
CA TYR A 244 19.69 16.50 4.82
C TYR A 244 20.39 15.50 5.75
N LYS A 245 20.25 15.65 7.08
CA LYS A 245 20.78 14.69 8.05
C LYS A 245 20.12 13.32 7.89
N LYS A 246 18.80 13.28 7.77
CA LYS A 246 18.05 12.02 7.68
C LYS A 246 18.22 11.36 6.29
N ILE A 247 18.35 12.16 5.23
CA ILE A 247 18.79 11.66 3.91
C ILE A 247 20.19 11.04 3.98
N ALA A 248 21.17 11.76 4.53
CA ALA A 248 22.53 11.25 4.70
C ALA A 248 22.58 9.97 5.55
N SER A 249 21.81 9.93 6.64
CA SER A 249 21.66 8.74 7.50
C SER A 249 21.13 7.55 6.71
N THR A 250 20.11 7.77 5.86
CA THR A 250 19.53 6.73 5.01
C THR A 250 20.55 6.16 4.03
N MET A 251 21.36 7.02 3.39
CA MET A 251 22.41 6.56 2.46
C MET A 251 23.51 5.78 3.18
N MET A 252 23.92 6.20 4.38
CA MET A 252 24.90 5.47 5.18
C MET A 252 24.38 4.11 5.64
N ILE A 253 23.12 4.03 6.08
CA ILE A 253 22.50 2.76 6.48
C ILE A 253 22.34 1.83 5.29
N LEU A 254 21.90 2.34 4.13
CA LEU A 254 21.82 1.58 2.90
C LEU A 254 23.18 0.99 2.53
N LYS A 255 24.24 1.81 2.54
CA LYS A 255 25.61 1.36 2.28
C LYS A 255 26.03 0.24 3.23
N GLY A 256 25.95 0.51 4.54
CA GLY A 256 26.40 -0.44 5.55
C GLY A 256 25.62 -1.75 5.52
N LEU A 257 24.32 -1.70 5.26
CA LEU A 257 23.48 -2.90 5.11
C LEU A 257 23.90 -3.73 3.90
N LEU A 258 24.08 -3.10 2.74
CA LEU A 258 24.49 -3.79 1.51
C LEU A 258 25.89 -4.42 1.66
N GLU A 259 26.85 -3.72 2.25
CA GLU A 259 28.18 -4.28 2.56
C GLU A 259 28.09 -5.44 3.54
N GLY A 260 27.35 -5.27 4.64
CA GLY A 260 27.18 -6.28 5.67
C GLY A 260 26.47 -7.55 5.18
N LEU A 261 25.52 -7.41 4.25
CA LEU A 261 24.86 -8.52 3.58
C LEU A 261 25.66 -9.04 2.38
N ARG A 262 26.80 -8.47 2.00
CA ARG A 262 27.57 -8.82 0.79
C ARG A 262 26.72 -8.71 -0.50
N LEU A 263 26.04 -7.58 -0.62
CA LEU A 263 25.15 -7.17 -1.71
C LEU A 263 25.54 -5.79 -2.27
N ALA A 264 26.80 -5.38 -2.10
CA ALA A 264 27.27 -4.11 -2.63
C ALA A 264 27.17 -4.10 -4.17
N PRO A 265 26.65 -3.02 -4.78
CA PRO A 265 26.53 -2.93 -6.23
C PRO A 265 27.86 -2.61 -6.90
N GLU A 266 27.93 -2.78 -8.21
CA GLU A 266 29.07 -2.40 -9.05
C GLU A 266 28.87 -1.02 -9.72
N ALA A 267 27.62 -0.55 -9.78
CA ALA A 267 27.27 0.77 -10.26
C ALA A 267 26.02 1.31 -9.54
N VAL A 268 25.84 2.63 -9.58
CA VAL A 268 24.64 3.30 -9.09
C VAL A 268 23.95 3.99 -10.26
N GLU A 269 22.64 3.80 -10.37
CA GLU A 269 21.81 4.50 -11.36
C GLU A 269 20.79 5.41 -10.67
N PHE A 270 20.46 6.53 -11.31
CA PHE A 270 19.29 7.32 -11.00
C PHE A 270 18.23 7.16 -12.10
N TYR A 271 16.97 7.04 -11.67
CA TYR A 271 15.85 6.90 -12.60
C TYR A 271 15.44 8.25 -13.21
N SER A 272 15.35 9.30 -12.39
CA SER A 272 14.93 10.64 -12.76
C SER A 272 15.91 11.71 -12.23
N PRO A 273 15.96 12.93 -12.79
CA PRO A 273 16.80 14.01 -12.27
C PRO A 273 16.59 14.30 -10.78
N THR A 274 15.39 14.04 -10.24
CA THR A 274 15.08 14.27 -8.82
C THR A 274 15.64 13.18 -7.90
N SER A 275 15.83 11.96 -8.40
CA SER A 275 16.52 10.87 -7.68
C SER A 275 18.06 10.96 -7.74
N ARG A 276 18.58 11.86 -8.58
CA ARG A 276 20.02 12.02 -8.80
C ARG A 276 20.80 12.41 -7.53
N PRO A 277 20.34 13.29 -6.63
CA PRO A 277 21.12 13.63 -5.45
C PRO A 277 21.35 12.44 -4.53
N LEU A 278 20.32 11.60 -4.32
CA LEU A 278 20.43 10.35 -3.55
C LEU A 278 21.46 9.41 -4.18
N SER A 279 21.37 9.24 -5.50
CA SER A 279 22.23 8.35 -6.28
C SER A 279 23.68 8.82 -6.29
N ALA A 280 23.91 10.12 -6.44
CA ALA A 280 25.23 10.70 -6.43
C ALA A 280 25.90 10.56 -5.06
N VAL A 281 25.16 10.79 -3.97
CA VAL A 281 25.68 10.57 -2.61
C VAL A 281 26.06 9.10 -2.44
N LEU A 282 25.17 8.16 -2.77
CA LEU A 282 25.45 6.73 -2.60
C LEU A 282 26.65 6.26 -3.46
N ALA A 283 26.71 6.69 -4.73
CA ALA A 283 27.83 6.39 -5.62
C ALA A 283 29.17 6.86 -5.04
N ARG A 284 29.20 8.08 -4.46
CA ARG A 284 30.40 8.63 -3.83
C ARG A 284 30.79 7.89 -2.55
N LEU A 285 29.81 7.44 -1.76
CA LEU A 285 30.08 6.67 -0.55
C LEU A 285 30.70 5.29 -0.85
N PHE A 286 30.33 4.66 -1.97
CA PHE A 286 30.91 3.38 -2.40
C PHE A 286 32.12 3.51 -3.33
N ASP A 287 32.44 4.72 -3.82
CA ASP A 287 33.41 4.95 -4.92
C ASP A 287 33.04 4.20 -6.21
N LEU A 288 31.78 4.31 -6.63
CA LEU A 288 31.20 3.63 -7.80
C LEU A 288 30.87 4.58 -8.95
N PRO A 289 30.81 4.07 -10.20
CA PRO A 289 30.28 4.83 -11.32
C PRO A 289 28.80 5.18 -11.11
N LEU A 290 28.44 6.41 -11.49
CA LEU A 290 27.07 6.93 -11.48
C LEU A 290 26.56 7.09 -12.93
N GLY A 291 25.42 6.49 -13.24
CA GLY A 291 24.74 6.61 -14.54
C GLY A 291 23.27 7.02 -14.40
N HIS A 292 22.67 7.50 -15.49
CA HIS A 292 21.20 7.51 -15.61
C HIS A 292 20.74 6.13 -16.08
N TYR A 293 19.50 5.77 -15.78
CA TYR A 293 18.91 4.55 -16.33
C TYR A 293 18.86 4.57 -17.87
N GLN A 294 19.46 3.56 -18.52
CA GLN A 294 19.57 3.45 -19.99
C GLN A 294 18.74 2.32 -20.62
N GLY A 295 17.99 1.57 -19.81
CA GLY A 295 17.25 0.40 -20.26
C GLY A 295 17.54 -0.85 -19.43
N PRO A 296 16.85 -1.96 -19.73
CA PRO A 296 16.91 -3.18 -18.92
C PRO A 296 18.29 -3.86 -19.00
N ASP A 297 18.92 -3.85 -20.16
CA ASP A 297 20.17 -4.56 -20.40
C ASP A 297 21.36 -3.88 -19.73
N ARG A 298 22.11 -4.64 -18.92
CA ARG A 298 23.38 -4.20 -18.35
C ARG A 298 24.29 -5.38 -18.02
N PRO A 299 25.62 -5.23 -18.15
CA PRO A 299 26.57 -6.32 -17.93
C PRO A 299 26.92 -6.56 -16.45
N ASP A 300 26.86 -5.52 -15.64
CA ASP A 300 27.26 -5.42 -14.24
C ASP A 300 26.04 -5.21 -13.33
N HIS A 301 26.15 -5.49 -12.03
CA HIS A 301 25.06 -5.24 -11.09
C HIS A 301 24.97 -3.76 -10.70
N ALA A 302 23.79 -3.14 -10.85
CA ALA A 302 23.53 -1.82 -10.29
C ALA A 302 22.35 -1.77 -9.35
N LEU A 303 22.45 -0.80 -8.44
CA LEU A 303 21.33 -0.30 -7.68
C LEU A 303 20.75 0.94 -8.39
N LEU A 304 19.52 0.81 -8.89
CA LEU A 304 18.74 1.93 -9.43
C LEU A 304 17.96 2.59 -8.28
N LEU A 305 18.23 3.86 -8.03
CA LEU A 305 17.52 4.63 -7.02
C LEU A 305 16.41 5.46 -7.65
N MET A 306 15.28 5.46 -6.94
CA MET A 306 14.16 6.35 -7.12
C MET A 306 13.92 7.05 -5.79
N ASP A 307 13.38 8.26 -5.82
CA ASP A 307 13.00 8.95 -4.59
C ASP A 307 11.60 8.53 -4.11
N TRP A 308 10.67 8.24 -5.03
CA TRP A 308 9.29 7.90 -4.71
C TRP A 308 8.79 6.72 -5.52
N ALA A 309 8.32 5.66 -4.85
CA ALA A 309 7.94 4.41 -5.49
C ALA A 309 6.84 4.56 -6.58
N PRO A 310 5.84 5.45 -6.47
CA PRO A 310 4.88 5.72 -7.54
C PRO A 310 5.47 6.15 -8.90
N GLU A 311 6.75 6.57 -8.97
CA GLU A 311 7.43 6.81 -10.26
C GLU A 311 7.52 5.54 -11.13
N ILE A 312 7.36 4.35 -10.53
CA ILE A 312 7.34 3.05 -11.21
C ILE A 312 6.08 2.85 -12.06
N ILE A 313 4.96 3.56 -11.80
CA ILE A 313 3.67 3.29 -12.46
C ILE A 313 3.77 3.39 -13.99
N GLY A 314 4.47 4.40 -14.51
CA GLY A 314 4.64 4.57 -15.96
C GLY A 314 5.42 3.42 -16.63
N PRO A 315 6.65 3.11 -16.18
CA PRO A 315 7.53 2.13 -16.84
C PRO A 315 7.49 0.72 -16.25
N HIS A 316 6.57 0.43 -15.32
CA HIS A 316 6.55 -0.78 -14.49
C HIS A 316 6.89 -2.08 -15.22
N LYS A 317 6.38 -2.28 -16.46
CA LYS A 317 6.65 -3.48 -17.26
C LYS A 317 8.15 -3.80 -17.41
N THR A 318 8.99 -2.77 -17.37
CA THR A 318 10.46 -2.91 -17.47
C THR A 318 11.10 -3.38 -16.16
N PHE A 319 10.42 -3.17 -15.05
CA PHE A 319 10.91 -3.44 -13.69
C PHE A 319 10.25 -4.67 -13.05
N VAL A 320 9.14 -5.17 -13.62
CA VAL A 320 8.47 -6.40 -13.17
C VAL A 320 9.42 -7.61 -13.22
N PRO A 321 10.18 -7.87 -14.30
CA PRO A 321 11.19 -8.92 -14.27
C PRO A 321 12.26 -8.64 -13.21
N ASN A 322 12.53 -9.63 -12.36
CA ASN A 322 13.60 -9.55 -11.37
C ASN A 322 14.93 -9.87 -12.05
N ASP A 323 15.65 -8.83 -12.48
CA ASP A 323 16.96 -8.99 -13.09
C ASP A 323 18.06 -9.10 -12.02
N LYS A 324 18.93 -10.11 -12.15
CA LYS A 324 20.07 -10.30 -11.24
C LYS A 324 21.07 -9.14 -11.28
N ASN A 325 21.10 -8.38 -12.37
CA ASN A 325 21.99 -7.26 -12.59
C ASN A 325 21.35 -5.92 -12.22
N ARG A 326 20.06 -5.84 -11.88
CA ARG A 326 19.46 -4.58 -11.43
C ARG A 326 18.57 -4.76 -10.22
N SER A 327 18.92 -4.06 -9.14
CA SER A 327 18.10 -3.93 -7.94
C SER A 327 17.47 -2.55 -7.84
N LEU A 328 16.30 -2.47 -7.21
CA LEU A 328 15.53 -1.24 -7.05
C LEU A 328 15.57 -0.75 -5.61
N PHE A 329 16.04 0.47 -5.42
CA PHE A 329 15.88 1.21 -4.17
C PHE A 329 14.88 2.35 -4.37
N CYS A 330 13.93 2.50 -3.44
CA CYS A 330 13.10 3.69 -3.34
C CYS A 330 13.30 4.36 -1.99
N TYR A 331 13.50 5.68 -1.99
CA TYR A 331 13.61 6.43 -0.74
C TYR A 331 12.30 6.37 0.06
N GLY A 332 11.16 6.56 -0.61
CA GLY A 332 9.82 6.45 -0.03
C GLY A 332 8.92 5.43 -0.71
N LEU A 333 8.16 4.70 0.09
CA LEU A 333 7.06 3.83 -0.33
C LEU A 333 5.78 4.24 0.43
N PRO A 334 4.70 4.66 -0.26
CA PRO A 334 3.43 4.96 0.39
C PRO A 334 2.80 3.70 1.00
N ALA A 335 2.16 3.85 2.15
CA ALA A 335 1.48 2.76 2.84
C ALA A 335 0.10 2.44 2.23
N SER A 336 -0.56 3.43 1.64
CA SER A 336 -1.97 3.35 1.24
C SER A 336 -2.21 3.22 -0.27
N MET A 337 -1.15 3.28 -1.08
CA MET A 337 -1.22 3.27 -2.54
C MET A 337 -0.65 1.96 -3.10
N PRO A 338 -1.48 1.07 -3.66
CA PRO A 338 -0.97 -0.12 -4.34
C PRO A 338 -0.15 0.29 -5.56
N LEU A 339 0.87 -0.51 -5.88
CA LEU A 339 1.80 -0.27 -6.98
C LEU A 339 1.99 -1.56 -7.78
N PRO A 340 2.24 -1.47 -9.09
CA PRO A 340 2.39 -2.65 -9.96
C PRO A 340 3.55 -3.57 -9.56
N LEU A 341 4.49 -3.07 -8.75
CA LEU A 341 5.51 -3.87 -8.09
C LEU A 341 6.06 -3.12 -6.87
N ILE A 342 6.62 -3.87 -5.94
CA ILE A 342 7.36 -3.34 -4.80
C ILE A 342 8.87 -3.19 -5.10
N PRO A 343 9.52 -2.12 -4.61
CA PRO A 343 10.98 -2.00 -4.65
C PRO A 343 11.67 -3.11 -3.83
N ASP A 344 12.88 -3.51 -4.24
CA ASP A 344 13.67 -4.51 -3.51
C ASP A 344 14.10 -3.99 -2.13
N ILE A 345 14.39 -2.69 -2.06
CA ILE A 345 14.81 -1.98 -0.86
C ILE A 345 14.02 -0.67 -0.74
N VAL A 346 13.48 -0.43 0.44
CA VAL A 346 12.68 0.74 0.81
C VAL A 346 13.39 1.49 1.92
N GLY A 347 13.63 2.79 1.72
CA GLY A 347 14.19 3.67 2.75
C GLY A 347 13.20 3.90 3.89
N HIS A 348 12.04 4.46 3.55
CA HIS A 348 11.01 4.91 4.47
C HIS A 348 9.63 4.45 3.98
N PHE A 349 8.81 3.99 4.93
CA PHE A 349 7.44 3.55 4.69
C PHE A 349 6.47 4.59 5.25
N ASP A 350 6.14 5.58 4.43
CA ASP A 350 5.42 6.79 4.81
C ASP A 350 4.70 7.36 3.57
N ASP A 351 3.46 7.83 3.73
CA ASP A 351 2.64 8.40 2.66
C ASP A 351 3.04 9.83 2.28
N HIS A 352 3.85 10.52 3.10
CA HIS A 352 4.07 11.96 3.01
C HIS A 352 5.55 12.37 3.09
N ILE A 353 6.37 11.89 2.15
CA ILE A 353 7.78 12.27 2.04
C ILE A 353 7.96 13.35 0.97
N VAL A 354 8.50 14.51 1.37
CA VAL A 354 8.89 15.58 0.46
C VAL A 354 10.40 15.81 0.57
N LEU A 355 11.13 15.61 -0.52
CA LEU A 355 12.57 15.88 -0.55
C LEU A 355 12.83 17.39 -0.72
N PRO A 356 13.89 17.95 -0.09
CA PRO A 356 14.17 19.40 -0.09
C PRO A 356 14.26 20.08 -1.44
N TRP A 357 14.64 19.35 -2.48
CA TRP A 357 14.83 19.87 -3.85
C TRP A 357 13.62 19.62 -4.76
N LYS A 358 12.51 19.07 -4.23
CA LYS A 358 11.25 18.92 -5.00
C LYS A 358 10.27 20.08 -4.80
N GLY A 359 10.51 20.98 -3.84
CA GLY A 359 9.55 22.02 -3.43
C GLY A 359 8.24 21.44 -2.84
N GLU A 360 7.40 22.27 -2.22
CA GLU A 360 6.02 21.83 -1.97
C GLU A 360 5.26 21.88 -3.31
N SER A 361 4.88 20.72 -3.85
CA SER A 361 4.15 20.68 -5.12
C SER A 361 2.76 21.35 -4.98
N ARG A 362 2.66 22.58 -5.51
CA ARG A 362 1.48 23.23 -6.13
C ARG A 362 0.12 23.07 -5.42
N ALA A 363 -0.09 23.83 -4.35
CA ALA A 363 -1.45 24.27 -3.98
C ALA A 363 -1.49 25.70 -3.40
N THR A 364 -0.34 26.24 -2.98
CA THR A 364 -0.21 27.61 -2.51
C THR A 364 0.82 28.33 -3.36
N LEU A 365 0.35 29.29 -4.16
CA LEU A 365 1.17 30.26 -4.88
C LEU A 365 1.82 31.21 -3.86
N ASP A 366 2.82 30.74 -3.12
CA ASP A 366 3.71 31.63 -2.37
C ASP A 366 5.06 31.69 -3.10
N ASP A 367 5.39 32.87 -3.64
CA ASP A 367 6.56 33.14 -4.51
C ASP A 367 7.92 33.02 -3.78
N SER A 368 7.96 32.43 -2.57
CA SER A 368 9.18 32.23 -1.77
C SER A 368 9.73 30.80 -1.82
N ASP A 369 9.04 29.87 -2.46
CA ASP A 369 9.49 28.49 -2.65
C ASP A 369 10.59 28.42 -3.72
N THR A 370 11.83 28.58 -3.28
CA THR A 370 13.00 28.41 -4.14
C THR A 370 13.30 26.91 -4.28
N GLU A 371 12.77 26.27 -5.32
CA GLU A 371 13.26 24.97 -5.78
C GLU A 371 14.78 25.07 -5.96
N LYS A 372 15.56 24.43 -5.07
CA LYS A 372 17.01 24.33 -5.22
C LYS A 372 17.32 23.35 -6.34
N ASP A 373 18.32 23.66 -7.15
CA ASP A 373 18.85 22.72 -8.13
C ASP A 373 19.29 21.42 -7.40
N PRO A 374 18.79 20.23 -7.80
CA PRO A 374 19.23 18.96 -7.23
C PRO A 374 20.76 18.78 -7.16
N GLU A 375 21.54 19.38 -8.08
CA GLU A 375 23.00 19.30 -8.03
C GLU A 375 23.61 20.08 -6.85
N GLU A 376 23.01 21.20 -6.44
CA GLU A 376 23.54 22.08 -5.40
C GLU A 376 23.49 21.45 -4.01
N VAL A 377 22.57 20.51 -3.78
CA VAL A 377 22.38 19.89 -2.46
C VAL A 377 23.34 18.73 -2.18
N ILE A 378 23.95 18.16 -3.23
CA ILE A 378 24.78 16.94 -3.13
C ILE A 378 25.97 17.12 -2.16
N PRO A 379 26.79 18.19 -2.26
CA PRO A 379 27.96 18.35 -1.38
C PRO A 379 27.58 18.39 0.10
N GLU A 380 26.46 19.06 0.41
CA GLU A 380 25.97 19.22 1.78
C GLU A 380 25.47 17.91 2.39
N ILE A 381 24.83 17.06 1.59
CA ILE A 381 24.37 15.74 2.04
C ILE A 381 25.56 14.79 2.18
N LEU A 382 26.51 14.84 1.25
CA LEU A 382 27.70 13.99 1.25
C LEU A 382 28.61 14.29 2.44
N GLU A 383 28.86 15.57 2.77
CA GLU A 383 29.62 15.97 3.95
C GLU A 383 28.99 15.39 5.24
N ARG A 384 27.66 15.48 5.36
CA ARG A 384 26.93 14.88 6.49
C ARG A 384 27.05 13.37 6.52
N ALA A 385 26.98 12.70 5.36
CA ALA A 385 27.09 11.25 5.29
C ALA A 385 28.48 10.77 5.75
N PHE A 386 29.57 11.42 5.30
CA PHE A 386 30.91 11.10 5.78
C PHE A 386 31.07 11.33 7.29
N ASN A 387 30.49 12.40 7.83
CA ASN A 387 30.49 12.63 9.28
C ASN A 387 29.72 11.56 10.08
N LEU A 388 28.83 10.80 9.43
CA LEU A 388 28.04 9.73 10.04
C LEU A 388 28.69 8.34 9.91
N GLU A 389 29.82 8.18 9.22
CA GLU A 389 30.48 6.88 9.00
C GLU A 389 30.87 6.16 10.31
N SER A 390 31.26 6.94 11.32
CA SER A 390 31.61 6.45 12.66
C SER A 390 30.56 6.81 13.73
N ASP A 391 29.36 7.25 13.31
CA ASP A 391 28.30 7.60 14.25
C ASP A 391 27.75 6.32 14.94
N PRO A 392 27.74 6.25 16.28
CA PRO A 392 27.37 5.03 17.00
C PRO A 392 25.91 4.63 16.81
N ASP A 393 25.00 5.60 16.60
CA ASP A 393 23.58 5.30 16.40
C ASP A 393 23.35 4.73 15.00
N ILE A 394 24.04 5.28 13.99
CA ILE A 394 24.01 4.76 12.62
C ILE A 394 24.58 3.33 12.56
N LEU A 395 25.75 3.10 13.18
CA LEU A 395 26.36 1.77 13.24
C LEU A 395 25.47 0.75 13.94
N LYS A 396 24.78 1.16 15.00
CA LYS A 396 23.80 0.31 15.70
C LYS A 396 22.65 -0.08 14.77
N ILE A 397 22.04 0.87 14.06
CA ILE A 397 20.93 0.60 13.13
C ILE A 397 21.38 -0.36 12.01
N ILE A 398 22.59 -0.15 11.46
CA ILE A 398 23.19 -1.02 10.46
C ILE A 398 23.33 -2.44 11.02
N HIS A 399 23.93 -2.60 12.19
CA HIS A 399 24.13 -3.90 12.82
C HIS A 399 22.81 -4.63 13.08
N GLU A 400 21.81 -3.94 13.64
CA GLU A 400 20.49 -4.49 13.89
C GLU A 400 19.79 -4.92 12.58
N SER A 401 19.93 -4.12 11.52
CA SER A 401 19.35 -4.42 10.21
C SER A 401 20.04 -5.62 9.54
N ILE A 402 21.38 -5.70 9.59
CA ILE A 402 22.14 -6.86 9.10
C ILE A 402 21.72 -8.10 9.88
N SER A 403 21.72 -8.05 11.22
CA SER A 403 21.32 -9.17 12.07
C SER A 403 19.89 -9.63 11.78
N TYR A 404 19.01 -8.71 11.40
CA TYR A 404 17.64 -9.06 11.03
C TYR A 404 17.57 -9.82 9.70
N TYR A 405 18.30 -9.39 8.66
CA TYR A 405 18.17 -9.95 7.30
C TYR A 405 19.18 -11.05 6.95
N VAL A 406 20.31 -11.18 7.65
CA VAL A 406 21.41 -12.07 7.24
C VAL A 406 20.97 -13.53 7.07
N ASP A 407 20.18 -14.06 8.01
CA ASP A 407 19.65 -15.43 7.96
C ASP A 407 18.38 -15.56 7.11
N LYS A 408 17.92 -14.46 6.51
CA LYS A 408 16.69 -14.37 5.70
C LYS A 408 16.98 -14.11 4.23
N ARG A 409 18.26 -13.98 3.85
CA ARG A 409 18.70 -13.54 2.52
C ARG A 409 18.14 -14.39 1.38
N GLU A 410 18.05 -15.70 1.55
CA GLU A 410 17.52 -16.62 0.52
C GLU A 410 16.02 -16.41 0.22
N TYR A 411 15.30 -15.75 1.12
CA TYR A 411 13.87 -15.45 0.94
C TYR A 411 13.61 -14.02 0.44
N LEU A 412 14.63 -13.17 0.33
CA LEU A 412 14.45 -11.82 -0.22
C LEU A 412 14.24 -11.89 -1.73
N VAL A 413 13.49 -10.95 -2.32
CA VAL A 413 13.42 -10.84 -3.79
C VAL A 413 14.77 -10.39 -4.35
N LEU A 414 15.42 -9.47 -3.61
CA LEU A 414 16.74 -8.95 -3.88
C LEU A 414 17.78 -10.07 -4.08
N HIS A 415 18.40 -10.12 -5.28
CA HIS A 415 19.42 -11.09 -5.69
C HIS A 415 18.99 -12.57 -5.71
N ASN A 416 17.69 -12.87 -5.75
CA ASN A 416 17.18 -14.25 -5.85
C ASN A 416 16.26 -14.44 -7.07
N SER A 417 16.65 -13.92 -8.24
CA SER A 417 15.82 -13.96 -9.46
C SER A 417 15.47 -15.36 -9.96
N GLU A 418 16.26 -16.38 -9.62
CA GLU A 418 15.94 -17.78 -9.92
C GLU A 418 14.71 -18.28 -9.14
N HIS A 419 14.52 -17.78 -7.91
CA HIS A 419 13.37 -18.13 -7.06
C HIS A 419 12.22 -17.14 -7.21
N PHE A 420 12.52 -15.89 -7.58
CA PHE A 420 11.56 -14.81 -7.78
C PHE A 420 11.79 -14.19 -9.16
N PRO A 421 11.33 -14.82 -10.26
CA PRO A 421 11.56 -14.30 -11.61
C PRO A 421 10.87 -12.95 -11.86
N HIS A 422 9.85 -12.62 -11.06
CA HIS A 422 9.13 -11.36 -11.10
C HIS A 422 9.10 -10.72 -9.71
N ARG A 423 9.22 -9.40 -9.65
CA ARG A 423 8.95 -8.62 -8.44
C ARG A 423 7.45 -8.68 -8.16
N PRO A 424 7.04 -8.94 -6.90
CA PRO A 424 5.64 -9.03 -6.56
C PRO A 424 4.97 -7.65 -6.64
N GLU A 425 3.69 -7.65 -6.99
CA GLU A 425 2.83 -6.47 -6.86
C GLU A 425 2.82 -5.97 -5.41
N TYR A 426 2.81 -4.67 -5.23
CA TYR A 426 2.60 -4.07 -3.92
C TYR A 426 1.10 -3.81 -3.73
N SER A 427 0.41 -4.67 -2.97
CA SER A 427 -1.04 -4.54 -2.76
C SER A 427 -1.43 -3.46 -1.75
N ALA A 428 -0.46 -2.79 -1.11
CA ALA A 428 -0.68 -1.86 0.01
C ALA A 428 -1.45 -2.49 1.20
N GLU A 429 -1.38 -3.82 1.35
CA GLU A 429 -2.04 -4.56 2.43
C GLU A 429 -1.15 -4.73 3.67
N VAL A 430 -0.12 -3.89 3.84
CA VAL A 430 0.78 -3.97 5.00
C VAL A 430 -0.03 -3.66 6.25
N PRO A 431 -0.27 -4.64 7.15
CA PRO A 431 -1.07 -4.38 8.33
C PRO A 431 -0.36 -3.42 9.27
N GLY A 432 -1.13 -2.64 10.03
CA GLY A 432 -0.63 -2.02 11.26
C GLY A 432 -0.22 -3.08 12.30
N HIS A 433 0.08 -2.67 13.54
CA HIS A 433 0.43 -3.59 14.61
C HIS A 433 -0.71 -4.59 14.96
N ILE A 434 -0.76 -5.74 14.28
CA ILE A 434 -1.67 -6.84 14.63
C ILE A 434 -1.06 -7.64 15.79
N ARG A 435 -1.54 -7.39 17.02
CA ARG A 435 -1.30 -8.29 18.15
C ARG A 435 -2.01 -9.62 17.93
N ARG A 436 -1.30 -10.74 18.11
CA ARG A 436 -1.92 -12.08 18.18
C ARG A 436 -2.96 -12.04 19.32
N LYS A 437 -4.22 -12.44 19.07
CA LYS A 437 -5.13 -12.76 20.17
C LYS A 437 -4.49 -13.92 20.95
N ALA A 438 -4.34 -13.77 22.26
CA ALA A 438 -3.89 -14.86 23.11
C ALA A 438 -4.82 -16.07 22.90
N GLU A 439 -4.22 -17.25 22.71
CA GLU A 439 -4.91 -18.53 22.51
C GLU A 439 -5.81 -18.89 23.70
#